data_AF-A0A2H3JC07-F1
#
_entry.id   AF-A0A2H3JC07-F1
#
_cell.length_a   1.000
_cell.length_b   1.000
_cell.length_c   1.000
_cell.angle_alpha   90.00
_cell.angle_beta   90.00
_cell.angle_gamma   90.00
#
_symmetry.space_group_name_H-M   'P 1'
#
loop_
_entity.id
_entity.type
_entity.pdbx_description
1 polymer ?
#
loop_
_entity_poly.entity_id
_entity_poly.type
_entity_poly.pdbx_seq_one_letter_code
_entity_poly.pdbx_strand_id
1 'polypeptide(L)'
;MSLAAGAKRSVRIIALPLATPAPGAAHTSSEHLTYYHFVTPPPPANRANSLTNRITTKAAELWAGFGNAPEGHWKRRTFLYGERLIDRALDFEELALKSFDTSLGPKLLPLNRTEKIKPAQRTLIPLVYPPSACASPLPHLRALLAKRTPRHRKGALVWAAVAPLTTPIMLIPLVPNFPFFFCAWRAWSHYQAFKASQYLERFLAQGDIRPEESAALDAVYAAHAPAPPDPEAPATPHTGSPEARDEKVSAEASETPLPPGAGACETGAARPHLLLTRAAVPALERALEIPPGSSFAADVYRALEQARLRLDAKGR
;
A
#
# COMPACT_ATOMS: atom_id res chain seq x y z
N MET A 1 -15.44 8.36 -30.97
CA MET A 1 -16.39 7.25 -30.81
C MET A 1 -16.34 6.80 -29.35
N SER A 2 -17.20 7.37 -28.52
CA SER A 2 -17.27 7.16 -27.07
C SER A 2 -18.06 5.89 -26.79
N LEU A 3 -17.40 4.81 -26.39
CA LEU A 3 -18.07 3.63 -25.87
C LEU A 3 -18.25 3.80 -24.36
N ALA A 4 -19.52 3.92 -23.97
CA ALA A 4 -19.98 3.84 -22.60
C ALA A 4 -19.54 2.50 -21.98
N ALA A 5 -18.44 2.49 -21.22
CA ALA A 5 -18.02 1.33 -20.44
C ALA A 5 -18.66 1.37 -19.04
N GLY A 6 -19.99 1.40 -19.00
CA GLY A 6 -20.77 1.05 -17.81
C GLY A 6 -20.80 -0.47 -17.60
N ALA A 7 -19.64 -1.13 -17.64
CA ALA A 7 -19.55 -2.55 -17.33
C ALA A 7 -19.58 -2.70 -15.80
N LYS A 8 -20.50 -3.54 -15.29
CA LYS A 8 -20.49 -4.02 -13.90
C LYS A 8 -19.14 -4.72 -13.66
N ARG A 9 -18.14 -3.99 -13.17
CA ARG A 9 -16.78 -4.50 -12.98
C ARG A 9 -16.80 -5.59 -11.91
N SER A 10 -16.33 -6.78 -12.26
CA SER A 10 -16.12 -7.88 -11.32
C SER A 10 -14.96 -7.59 -10.38
N VAL A 11 -14.92 -8.29 -9.24
CA VAL A 11 -13.80 -8.17 -8.29
C VAL A 11 -12.51 -8.59 -8.98
N ARG A 12 -11.47 -7.75 -8.89
CA ARG A 12 -10.12 -8.08 -9.34
C ARG A 12 -9.08 -7.58 -8.34
N ILE A 13 -7.96 -8.29 -8.25
CA ILE A 13 -6.84 -7.96 -7.38
C ILE A 13 -5.68 -7.54 -8.29
N ILE A 14 -4.99 -6.47 -7.95
CA ILE A 14 -3.85 -5.97 -8.71
C ILE A 14 -2.65 -6.02 -7.79
N ALA A 15 -1.60 -6.74 -8.19
CA ALA A 15 -0.34 -6.82 -7.48
C ALA A 15 0.67 -5.84 -8.10
N LEU A 16 1.17 -4.91 -7.30
CA LEU A 16 2.16 -3.92 -7.70
C LEU A 16 3.46 -4.11 -6.90
N PRO A 17 4.44 -4.84 -7.44
CA PRO A 17 5.82 -4.86 -6.94
C PRO A 17 6.42 -3.47 -6.79
N LEU A 18 6.74 -3.06 -5.56
CA LEU A 18 7.31 -1.73 -5.28
C LEU A 18 8.83 -1.71 -5.24
N ALA A 19 9.46 -2.83 -4.89
CA ALA A 19 10.92 -2.91 -4.71
C ALA A 19 11.47 -4.27 -5.15
N THR A 20 12.75 -4.28 -5.55
CA THR A 20 13.47 -5.53 -5.84
C THR A 20 13.55 -6.41 -4.59
N PRO A 21 13.52 -7.75 -4.75
CA PRO A 21 13.71 -8.66 -3.62
C PRO A 21 15.10 -8.43 -3.02
N ALA A 22 15.19 -8.51 -1.70
CA ALA A 22 16.49 -8.42 -1.01
C ALA A 22 17.40 -9.59 -1.43
N PRO A 23 18.71 -9.37 -1.62
CA PRO A 23 19.62 -10.45 -1.93
C PRO A 23 19.63 -11.50 -0.80
N GLY A 24 19.34 -12.75 -1.13
CA GLY A 24 19.13 -13.86 -0.18
C GLY A 24 17.67 -14.21 0.11
N ALA A 25 16.71 -13.38 -0.29
CA ALA A 25 15.27 -13.64 -0.15
C ALA A 25 14.66 -14.44 -1.33
N ALA A 26 15.50 -14.98 -2.23
CA ALA A 26 15.05 -15.76 -3.39
C ALA A 26 14.17 -16.97 -3.03
N HIS A 27 14.20 -17.41 -1.76
CA HIS A 27 13.40 -18.52 -1.24
C HIS A 27 12.31 -18.12 -0.24
N THR A 28 12.24 -16.84 0.17
CA THR A 28 11.23 -16.35 1.09
C THR A 28 10.36 -15.30 0.41
N SER A 29 9.16 -15.70 -0.01
CA SER A 29 8.15 -14.80 -0.59
C SER A 29 7.66 -13.70 0.37
N SER A 30 8.23 -13.59 1.57
CA SER A 30 7.79 -12.71 2.66
C SER A 30 8.45 -11.34 2.68
N GLU A 31 9.50 -11.11 1.87
CA GLU A 31 10.28 -9.87 1.88
C GLU A 31 10.08 -8.95 0.68
N HIS A 32 9.41 -9.42 -0.37
CA HIS A 32 9.12 -8.58 -1.53
C HIS A 32 8.06 -7.54 -1.15
N LEU A 33 8.35 -6.25 -1.35
CA LEU A 33 7.41 -5.18 -1.02
C LEU A 33 6.41 -5.05 -2.17
N THR A 34 5.24 -5.67 -2.04
CA THR A 34 4.18 -5.65 -3.07
C THR A 34 2.93 -5.00 -2.49
N TYR A 35 2.45 -3.96 -3.15
CA TYR A 35 1.15 -3.36 -2.84
C TYR A 35 0.04 -4.10 -3.58
N TYR A 36 -1.02 -4.48 -2.87
CA TYR A 36 -2.19 -5.11 -3.45
C TYR A 36 -3.33 -4.10 -3.51
N HIS A 37 -3.91 -3.88 -4.68
CA HIS A 37 -5.11 -3.09 -4.82
C HIS A 37 -6.32 -3.98 -5.14
N PHE A 38 -7.42 -3.74 -4.44
CA PHE A 38 -8.65 -4.51 -4.63
C PHE A 38 -9.68 -3.63 -5.33
N VAL A 39 -10.02 -3.99 -6.56
CA VAL A 39 -11.08 -3.32 -7.30
C VAL A 39 -12.37 -4.09 -7.05
N THR A 40 -13.34 -3.43 -6.43
CA THR A 40 -14.64 -3.98 -6.10
C THR A 40 -15.75 -3.27 -6.87
N PRO A 41 -16.84 -3.98 -7.24
CA PRO A 41 -18.03 -3.34 -7.80
C PRO A 41 -18.59 -2.30 -6.82
N PRO A 42 -19.23 -1.24 -7.33
CA PRO A 42 -19.88 -0.26 -6.48
C PRO A 42 -20.98 -0.94 -5.64
N PRO A 43 -21.15 -0.52 -4.37
CA PRO A 43 -22.18 -1.08 -3.52
C PRO A 43 -23.58 -0.81 -4.11
N PRO A 44 -24.56 -1.71 -3.89
CA PRO A 44 -25.91 -1.52 -4.40
C PRO A 44 -26.54 -0.24 -3.83
N ALA A 45 -27.37 0.45 -4.63
CA ALA A 45 -27.95 1.76 -4.31
C ALA A 45 -28.64 1.84 -2.93
N ASN A 46 -29.26 0.75 -2.46
CA ASN A 46 -29.91 0.69 -1.15
C ASN A 46 -28.90 0.86 0.03
N ARG A 47 -27.66 0.40 -0.13
CA ARG A 47 -26.59 0.63 0.86
C ARG A 47 -26.01 2.03 0.81
N ALA A 48 -25.98 2.67 -0.35
CA ALA A 48 -25.50 4.05 -0.49
C ALA A 48 -26.26 5.00 0.46
N ASN A 49 -27.54 4.70 0.72
CA ASN A 49 -28.42 5.49 1.60
C ASN A 49 -28.46 5.00 3.07
N SER A 50 -27.58 4.07 3.47
CA SER A 50 -27.52 3.59 4.86
C SER A 50 -27.22 4.72 5.84
N LEU A 51 -27.87 4.71 7.01
CA LEU A 51 -27.58 5.63 8.12
C LEU A 51 -26.08 5.66 8.47
N THR A 52 -25.43 4.50 8.41
CA THR A 52 -23.98 4.38 8.63
C THR A 52 -23.18 5.16 7.59
N ASN A 53 -23.51 5.03 6.31
CA ASN A 53 -22.85 5.79 5.23
C ASN A 53 -23.05 7.30 5.41
N ARG A 54 -24.24 7.74 5.83
CA ARG A 54 -24.49 9.17 6.11
C ARG A 54 -23.62 9.69 7.24
N ILE A 55 -23.51 8.93 8.35
CA ILE A 55 -22.66 9.28 9.49
C ILE A 55 -21.18 9.31 9.06
N THR A 56 -20.72 8.31 8.31
CA THR A 56 -19.34 8.25 7.83
C THR A 56 -19.02 9.41 6.88
N THR A 57 -19.94 9.75 5.97
CA THR A 57 -19.76 10.87 5.03
C THR A 57 -19.72 12.20 5.77
N LYS A 58 -20.63 12.43 6.72
CA LYS A 58 -20.61 13.62 7.60
C LYS A 58 -19.29 13.72 8.38
N ALA A 59 -18.79 12.62 8.93
CA ALA A 59 -17.53 12.61 9.65
C ALA A 59 -16.34 12.93 8.73
N ALA A 60 -16.34 12.41 7.50
CA ALA A 60 -15.33 12.71 6.48
C ALA A 60 -15.36 14.19 6.06
N GLU A 61 -16.54 14.77 5.85
CA GLU A 61 -16.73 16.19 5.55
C GLU A 61 -16.23 17.08 6.70
N LEU A 62 -16.57 16.74 7.94
CA LEU A 62 -16.10 17.47 9.13
C LEU A 62 -14.57 17.39 9.26
N TRP A 63 -13.99 16.21 9.03
CA TRP A 63 -12.54 16.02 9.04
C TRP A 63 -11.84 16.83 7.93
N ALA A 64 -12.37 16.79 6.70
CA ALA A 64 -11.86 17.58 5.58
C ALA A 64 -11.98 19.10 5.85
N GLY A 65 -13.07 19.53 6.49
CA GLY A 65 -13.28 20.90 6.93
C GLY A 65 -12.21 21.39 7.92
N PHE A 66 -11.59 20.50 8.71
CA PHE A 66 -10.48 20.87 9.60
C PHE A 66 -9.20 21.19 8.83
N GLY A 67 -8.98 20.56 7.67
CA GLY A 67 -7.85 20.86 6.78
C GLY A 67 -7.95 22.22 6.11
N ASN A 68 -9.17 22.67 5.79
CA ASN A 68 -9.45 23.97 5.15
C ASN A 68 -9.35 25.17 6.12
N ALA A 69 -9.08 24.95 7.40
CA ALA A 69 -8.95 26.02 8.38
C ALA A 69 -7.70 26.90 8.11
N PRO A 70 -7.73 28.18 8.51
CA PRO A 70 -6.60 29.09 8.32
C PRO A 70 -5.33 28.61 9.02
N GLU A 71 -4.18 29.04 8.50
CA GLU A 71 -2.86 28.71 9.03
C GLU A 71 -2.73 29.16 10.49
N GLY A 72 -2.22 28.27 11.34
CA GLY A 72 -2.11 28.51 12.79
C GLY A 72 -3.33 28.07 13.61
N HIS A 73 -4.48 27.80 13.01
CA HIS A 73 -5.65 27.32 13.76
C HIS A 73 -5.44 25.87 14.27
N TRP A 74 -5.89 25.58 15.49
CA TRP A 74 -5.73 24.27 16.10
C TRP A 74 -6.36 23.14 15.26
N LYS A 75 -7.47 23.39 14.56
CA LYS A 75 -8.10 22.40 13.66
C LYS A 75 -7.18 21.94 12.55
N ARG A 76 -6.46 22.86 11.89
CA ARG A 76 -5.49 22.50 10.84
C ARG A 76 -4.29 21.75 11.42
N ARG A 77 -3.81 22.14 12.60
CA ARG A 77 -2.75 21.39 13.32
C ARG A 77 -3.20 19.97 13.64
N THR A 78 -4.42 19.80 14.12
CA THR A 78 -5.03 18.50 14.40
C THR A 78 -5.17 17.66 13.14
N PHE A 79 -5.65 18.25 12.04
CA PHE A 79 -5.77 17.57 10.75
C PHE A 79 -4.40 17.07 10.27
N LEU A 80 -3.39 17.93 10.22
CA LEU A 80 -2.04 17.56 9.79
C LEU A 80 -1.39 16.51 10.69
N TYR A 81 -1.60 16.61 12.00
CA TYR A 81 -1.10 15.60 12.95
C TYR A 81 -1.83 14.26 12.76
N GLY A 82 -3.14 14.28 12.55
CA GLY A 82 -3.95 13.11 12.25
C GLY A 82 -3.51 12.42 10.96
N GLU A 83 -3.33 13.15 9.86
CA GLU A 83 -2.83 12.60 8.60
C GLU A 83 -1.45 11.95 8.76
N ARG A 84 -0.51 12.62 9.46
CA ARG A 84 0.82 12.03 9.77
C ARG A 84 0.72 10.76 10.61
N LEU A 85 -0.21 10.73 11.58
CA LEU A 85 -0.46 9.54 12.38
C LEU A 85 -1.02 8.41 11.53
N ILE A 86 -1.97 8.69 10.64
CA ILE A 86 -2.55 7.71 9.73
C ILE A 86 -1.48 7.17 8.77
N ASP A 87 -0.66 8.05 8.17
CA ASP A 87 0.45 7.70 7.29
C ASP A 87 1.46 6.76 7.95
N ARG A 88 1.75 6.98 9.23
CA ARG A 88 2.72 6.19 10.00
C ARG A 88 2.12 4.93 10.60
N ALA A 89 0.85 4.95 10.99
CA ALA A 89 0.20 3.86 11.72
C ALA A 89 -0.45 2.81 10.79
N LEU A 90 -0.80 3.19 9.57
CA LEU A 90 -1.33 2.28 8.55
C LEU A 90 -0.23 1.89 7.59
N ASP A 91 0.26 0.67 7.71
CA ASP A 91 1.05 0.05 6.66
C ASP A 91 0.21 -0.04 5.38
N PHE A 92 0.84 0.15 4.21
CA PHE A 92 0.17 0.04 2.91
C PHE A 92 -0.51 -1.33 2.71
N GLU A 93 0.03 -2.39 3.31
CA GLU A 93 -0.58 -3.74 3.31
C GLU A 93 -1.89 -3.78 4.12
N GLU A 94 -1.96 -3.07 5.23
CA GLU A 94 -3.20 -2.95 6.02
C GLU A 94 -4.24 -2.12 5.27
N LEU A 95 -3.78 -1.05 4.63
CA LEU A 95 -4.64 -0.16 3.85
C LEU A 95 -5.23 -0.90 2.64
N ALA A 96 -4.38 -1.65 1.93
CA ALA A 96 -4.79 -2.58 0.88
C ALA A 96 -5.88 -3.53 1.37
N LEU A 97 -5.64 -4.29 2.45
CA LEU A 97 -6.62 -5.23 2.98
C LEU A 97 -7.92 -4.55 3.43
N LYS A 98 -7.83 -3.33 3.99
CA LYS A 98 -9.00 -2.55 4.38
C LYS A 98 -9.86 -2.13 3.19
N SER A 99 -9.25 -1.86 2.03
CA SER A 99 -9.97 -1.48 0.80
C SER A 99 -10.82 -2.63 0.23
N PHE A 100 -10.54 -3.88 0.61
CA PHE A 100 -11.31 -5.03 0.17
C PHE A 100 -12.72 -5.04 0.80
N ASP A 101 -13.75 -4.98 -0.04
CA ASP A 101 -15.13 -5.05 0.42
C ASP A 101 -15.48 -6.48 0.87
N THR A 102 -15.43 -6.70 2.18
CA THR A 102 -15.81 -7.96 2.84
C THR A 102 -17.25 -8.39 2.60
N SER A 103 -18.10 -7.50 2.08
CA SER A 103 -19.49 -7.81 1.76
C SER A 103 -19.69 -8.59 0.46
N LEU A 104 -18.63 -8.67 -0.35
CA LEU A 104 -18.58 -9.49 -1.57
C LEU A 104 -18.12 -10.92 -1.30
N GLY A 105 -17.60 -11.19 -0.11
CA GLY A 105 -17.36 -12.55 0.36
C GLY A 105 -18.68 -13.29 0.64
N PRO A 106 -18.72 -14.62 0.54
CA PRO A 106 -19.88 -15.38 0.99
C PRO A 106 -20.16 -15.00 2.44
N LYS A 107 -21.35 -14.43 2.70
CA LYS A 107 -21.75 -13.89 4.00
C LYS A 107 -21.38 -14.89 5.09
N LEU A 108 -20.36 -14.57 5.88
CA LEU A 108 -20.03 -15.39 7.03
C LEU A 108 -21.15 -15.17 8.04
N LEU A 109 -21.88 -16.26 8.29
CA LEU A 109 -23.00 -16.45 9.20
C LEU A 109 -24.37 -16.25 8.50
N PRO A 110 -25.23 -17.28 8.57
CA PRO A 110 -25.76 -17.73 9.86
C PRO A 110 -25.12 -19.03 10.35
N LEU A 111 -24.80 -19.05 11.65
CA LEU A 111 -24.28 -20.22 12.38
C LEU A 111 -25.29 -21.39 12.45
N ASN A 112 -26.53 -21.24 11.97
CA ASN A 112 -27.59 -22.23 12.10
C ASN A 112 -28.55 -22.20 10.90
N ARG A 113 -28.05 -22.38 9.68
CA ARG A 113 -28.94 -22.58 8.54
C ARG A 113 -28.37 -23.57 7.55
N THR A 114 -28.83 -24.80 7.67
CA THR A 114 -28.80 -25.88 6.68
C THR A 114 -29.64 -25.49 5.45
N GLU A 115 -29.36 -24.34 4.84
CA GLU A 115 -29.89 -24.00 3.53
C GLU A 115 -28.84 -24.41 2.51
N LYS A 116 -29.20 -25.43 1.72
CA LYS A 116 -28.44 -25.95 0.59
C LYS A 116 -27.94 -24.78 -0.25
N ILE A 117 -26.65 -24.48 -0.14
CA ILE A 117 -25.94 -23.52 -0.98
C ILE A 117 -26.05 -24.09 -2.40
N LYS A 118 -26.94 -23.54 -3.23
CA LYS A 118 -26.87 -23.72 -4.68
C LYS A 118 -25.42 -23.41 -5.07
N PRO A 119 -24.74 -24.21 -5.91
CA PRO A 119 -23.39 -23.92 -6.37
C PRO A 119 -23.41 -22.64 -7.20
N ALA A 120 -23.44 -21.50 -6.51
CA ALA A 120 -23.39 -20.18 -7.09
C ALA A 120 -22.04 -20.10 -7.80
N GLN A 121 -22.09 -19.73 -9.08
CA GLN A 121 -20.97 -19.45 -9.97
C GLN A 121 -19.70 -19.12 -9.17
N ARG A 122 -18.70 -20.03 -9.23
CA ARG A 122 -17.37 -19.77 -8.67
C ARG A 122 -16.92 -18.40 -9.18
N THR A 123 -16.88 -17.43 -8.29
CA THR A 123 -16.53 -16.05 -8.65
C THR A 123 -15.03 -16.05 -8.77
N LEU A 124 -14.56 -16.26 -9.99
CA LEU A 124 -13.14 -16.30 -10.30
C LEU A 124 -12.59 -14.87 -10.21
N ILE A 125 -11.63 -14.67 -9.31
CA ILE A 125 -11.04 -13.36 -9.05
C ILE A 125 -9.68 -13.32 -9.78
N PRO A 126 -9.54 -12.53 -10.85
CA PRO A 126 -8.25 -12.35 -11.50
C PRO A 126 -7.30 -11.56 -10.60
N LEU A 127 -6.07 -12.04 -10.50
CA LEU A 127 -4.94 -11.44 -9.80
C LEU A 127 -3.95 -10.95 -10.85
N VAL A 128 -4.08 -9.68 -11.22
CA VAL A 128 -3.30 -9.03 -12.28
C VAL A 128 -1.92 -8.66 -11.76
N TYR A 129 -0.86 -9.06 -12.46
CA TYR A 129 0.53 -8.74 -12.07
C TYR A 129 1.44 -8.46 -13.29
N PRO A 130 2.52 -7.68 -13.10
CA PRO A 130 3.58 -7.53 -14.11
C PRO A 130 4.55 -8.72 -14.05
N PRO A 131 4.61 -9.61 -15.07
CA PRO A 131 5.57 -10.73 -15.10
C PRO A 131 7.03 -10.28 -15.10
N SER A 132 7.35 -9.07 -15.55
CA SER A 132 8.73 -8.55 -15.53
C SER A 132 9.28 -8.32 -14.12
N ALA A 133 8.40 -8.01 -13.15
CA ALA A 133 8.77 -7.70 -11.78
C ALA A 133 8.44 -8.82 -10.77
N CYS A 134 7.48 -9.71 -11.09
CA CYS A 134 7.09 -10.80 -10.21
C CYS A 134 6.70 -12.05 -11.03
N ALA A 135 7.40 -13.17 -10.80
CA ALA A 135 7.12 -14.43 -11.49
C ALA A 135 5.87 -15.17 -10.95
N SER A 136 5.56 -15.04 -9.65
CA SER A 136 4.39 -15.67 -9.05
C SER A 136 3.85 -14.89 -7.85
N PRO A 137 2.70 -14.21 -7.98
CA PRO A 137 2.15 -13.38 -6.89
C PRO A 137 1.41 -14.19 -5.82
N LEU A 138 0.96 -15.43 -6.11
CA LEU A 138 0.17 -16.23 -5.17
C LEU A 138 0.93 -16.68 -3.90
N PRO A 139 2.16 -17.21 -3.99
CA PRO A 139 2.94 -17.57 -2.80
C PRO A 139 3.24 -16.36 -1.91
N HIS A 140 3.43 -15.19 -2.51
CA HIS A 140 3.61 -13.93 -1.80
C HIS A 140 2.34 -13.53 -1.05
N LEU A 141 1.20 -13.51 -1.74
CA LEU A 141 -0.08 -13.16 -1.12
C LEU A 141 -0.42 -14.08 0.06
N ARG A 142 -0.18 -15.39 -0.09
CA ARG A 142 -0.34 -16.37 1.01
C ARG A 142 0.57 -16.07 2.19
N ALA A 143 1.85 -15.77 1.95
CA ALA A 143 2.81 -15.44 3.00
C ALA A 143 2.44 -14.13 3.72
N LEU A 144 1.99 -13.11 2.99
CA LEU A 144 1.51 -11.85 3.53
C LEU A 144 0.33 -12.08 4.48
N LEU A 145 -0.69 -12.82 4.03
CA LEU A 145 -1.87 -13.12 4.85
C LEU A 145 -1.52 -13.92 6.10
N ALA A 146 -0.75 -15.00 5.96
CA ALA A 146 -0.33 -15.83 7.09
C ALA A 146 0.41 -15.01 8.18
N LYS A 147 1.25 -14.06 7.76
CA LYS A 147 2.01 -13.18 8.67
C LYS A 147 1.13 -12.09 9.30
N ARG A 148 0.22 -11.49 8.53
CA ARG A 148 -0.51 -10.27 8.92
C ARG A 148 -1.84 -10.56 9.62
N THR A 149 -2.57 -11.62 9.25
CA THR A 149 -3.84 -12.02 9.87
C THR A 149 -3.78 -12.06 11.41
N PRO A 150 -2.82 -12.76 12.06
CA PRO A 150 -2.75 -12.79 13.52
C PRO A 150 -2.40 -11.44 14.13
N ARG A 151 -1.59 -10.63 13.45
CA ARG A 151 -1.21 -9.28 13.90
C ARG A 151 -2.42 -8.35 13.92
N HIS A 152 -3.25 -8.37 12.88
CA HIS A 152 -4.48 -7.58 12.83
C HIS A 152 -5.51 -8.03 13.87
N ARG A 153 -5.67 -9.34 14.11
CA ARG A 153 -6.53 -9.85 15.19
C ARG A 153 -6.09 -9.33 16.56
N LYS A 154 -4.81 -9.46 16.88
CA LYS A 154 -4.23 -8.98 18.15
C LYS A 154 -4.38 -7.46 18.27
N GLY A 155 -4.05 -6.72 17.20
CA GLY A 155 -4.20 -5.26 17.17
C GLY A 155 -5.64 -4.80 17.41
N ALA A 156 -6.63 -5.44 16.78
CA ALA A 156 -8.04 -5.12 16.99
C ALA A 156 -8.44 -5.29 18.47
N LEU A 157 -8.03 -6.39 19.10
CA LEU A 157 -8.32 -6.66 20.51
C LEU A 157 -7.62 -5.68 21.44
N VAL A 158 -6.32 -5.40 21.20
CA VAL A 158 -5.53 -4.47 22.01
C VAL A 158 -6.14 -3.07 21.98
N TRP A 159 -6.42 -2.54 20.79
CA TRP A 159 -7.00 -1.18 20.68
C TRP A 159 -8.44 -1.11 21.20
N ALA A 160 -9.22 -2.19 21.09
CA ALA A 160 -10.54 -2.27 21.71
C ALA A 160 -10.47 -2.28 23.25
N ALA A 161 -9.44 -2.93 23.82
CA ALA A 161 -9.20 -2.94 25.27
C ALA A 161 -8.64 -1.61 25.80
N VAL A 162 -7.87 -0.88 24.98
CA VAL A 162 -7.34 0.45 25.34
C VAL A 162 -8.40 1.55 25.23
N ALA A 163 -9.36 1.43 24.30
CA ALA A 163 -10.43 2.40 24.12
C ALA A 163 -11.15 2.80 25.43
N PRO A 164 -11.62 1.87 26.30
CA PRO A 164 -12.30 2.24 27.55
C PRO A 164 -11.43 3.05 28.53
N LEU A 165 -10.10 2.91 28.49
CA LEU A 165 -9.18 3.69 29.32
C LEU A 165 -9.16 5.16 28.93
N THR A 166 -9.49 5.47 27.67
CA THR A 166 -9.56 6.84 27.13
C THR A 166 -10.97 7.45 27.25
N THR A 167 -11.96 6.68 27.72
CA THR A 167 -13.33 7.14 27.99
C THR A 167 -13.45 8.27 29.01
N PRO A 168 -12.72 8.34 30.15
CA PRO A 168 -12.87 9.45 31.09
C PRO A 168 -12.55 10.82 30.47
N ILE A 169 -11.67 10.87 29.47
CA ILE A 169 -11.35 12.09 28.71
C ILE A 169 -12.55 12.52 27.82
N MET A 170 -13.46 11.60 27.50
CA MET A 170 -14.69 11.86 26.72
C MET A 170 -15.71 12.68 27.50
N LEU A 171 -15.69 12.59 28.83
CA LEU A 171 -16.68 13.22 29.69
C LEU A 171 -16.46 14.74 29.84
N ILE A 172 -15.32 15.27 29.36
CA ILE A 172 -14.97 16.69 29.43
C ILE A 172 -15.42 17.38 28.13
N PRO A 173 -16.42 18.30 28.16
CA PRO A 173 -17.07 18.84 26.96
C PRO A 173 -16.24 19.88 26.17
N LEU A 174 -14.97 20.11 26.53
CA LEU A 174 -14.16 21.22 25.98
C LEU A 174 -13.33 20.84 24.74
N VAL A 175 -13.01 19.56 24.53
CA VAL A 175 -12.13 19.11 23.43
C VAL A 175 -12.70 17.83 22.81
N PRO A 176 -12.82 17.73 21.46
CA PRO A 176 -13.17 16.46 20.83
C PRO A 176 -12.15 15.38 21.25
N ASN A 177 -12.61 14.29 21.87
CA ASN A 177 -11.75 13.24 22.43
C ASN A 177 -11.01 12.43 21.34
N PHE A 178 -10.00 13.03 20.73
CA PHE A 178 -9.15 12.41 19.71
C PHE A 178 -8.51 11.09 20.18
N PRO A 179 -8.05 10.93 21.45
CA PRO A 179 -7.53 9.66 21.93
C PRO A 179 -8.52 8.51 21.80
N PHE A 180 -9.76 8.69 22.25
CA PHE A 180 -10.79 7.65 22.14
C PHE A 180 -11.15 7.35 20.69
N PHE A 181 -11.41 8.39 19.90
CA PHE A 181 -11.75 8.20 18.48
C PHE A 181 -10.63 7.52 17.71
N PHE A 182 -9.37 7.83 18.02
CA PHE A 182 -8.21 7.14 17.45
C PHE A 182 -8.18 5.67 17.85
N CYS A 183 -8.36 5.33 19.13
CA CYS A 183 -8.38 3.94 19.59
C CYS A 183 -9.52 3.15 18.92
N ALA A 184 -10.73 3.71 18.88
CA ALA A 184 -11.90 3.10 18.25
C ALA A 184 -11.70 2.90 16.74
N TRP A 185 -11.23 3.94 16.05
CA TRP A 185 -10.89 3.86 14.63
C TRP A 185 -9.79 2.84 14.36
N ARG A 186 -8.76 2.77 15.22
CA ARG A 186 -7.63 1.84 15.06
C ARG A 186 -8.05 0.39 15.28
N ALA A 187 -8.90 0.15 16.29
CA ALA A 187 -9.52 -1.15 16.54
C ALA A 187 -10.37 -1.59 15.33
N TRP A 188 -11.20 -0.69 14.81
CA TRP A 188 -12.03 -0.95 13.63
C TRP A 188 -11.19 -1.22 12.37
N SER A 189 -10.13 -0.44 12.13
CA SER A 189 -9.22 -0.63 10.99
C SER A 189 -8.59 -2.02 11.02
N HIS A 190 -8.07 -2.43 12.18
CA HIS A 190 -7.50 -3.77 12.35
C HIS A 190 -8.55 -4.88 12.21
N TYR A 191 -9.76 -4.67 12.73
CA TYR A 191 -10.85 -5.63 12.59
C TYR A 191 -11.22 -5.83 11.12
N GLN A 192 -11.34 -4.75 10.35
CA GLN A 192 -11.64 -4.80 8.92
C GLN A 192 -10.54 -5.52 8.13
N ALA A 193 -9.27 -5.16 8.37
CA ALA A 193 -8.14 -5.84 7.73
C ALA A 193 -8.08 -7.34 8.08
N PHE A 194 -8.37 -7.71 9.33
CA PHE A 194 -8.48 -9.11 9.76
C PHE A 194 -9.63 -9.86 9.08
N LYS A 195 -10.80 -9.24 8.96
CA LYS A 195 -11.92 -9.85 8.24
C LYS A 195 -11.59 -10.03 6.76
N ALA A 196 -11.06 -9.01 6.11
CA ALA A 196 -10.63 -9.07 4.72
C ALA A 196 -9.58 -10.18 4.50
N SER A 197 -8.59 -10.30 5.38
CA SER A 197 -7.58 -11.34 5.28
C SER A 197 -8.16 -12.75 5.41
N GLN A 198 -9.11 -12.97 6.34
CA GLN A 198 -9.84 -14.24 6.43
C GLN A 198 -10.66 -14.59 5.19
N TYR A 199 -11.29 -13.60 4.55
CA TYR A 199 -12.00 -13.84 3.30
C TYR A 199 -11.03 -14.24 2.19
N LEU A 200 -9.90 -13.53 2.08
CA LEU A 200 -8.90 -13.80 1.05
C LEU A 200 -8.23 -15.17 1.23
N GLU A 201 -7.95 -15.57 2.47
CA GLU A 201 -7.47 -16.91 2.81
C GLU A 201 -8.45 -18.00 2.33
N ARG A 202 -9.76 -17.79 2.46
CA ARG A 202 -10.76 -18.74 1.96
C ARG A 202 -10.77 -18.84 0.44
N PHE A 203 -10.74 -17.71 -0.28
CA PHE A 203 -10.65 -17.71 -1.75
C PHE A 203 -9.38 -18.39 -2.25
N LEU A 204 -8.25 -18.20 -1.55
CA LEU A 204 -6.99 -18.88 -1.84
C LEU A 204 -7.04 -20.39 -1.60
N ALA A 205 -7.73 -20.82 -0.54
CA ALA A 205 -7.93 -22.23 -0.23
C ALA A 205 -8.87 -22.93 -1.22
N GLN A 206 -9.86 -22.21 -1.75
CA GLN A 206 -10.80 -22.69 -2.77
C GLN A 206 -10.21 -22.69 -4.19
N GLY A 207 -9.11 -21.97 -4.41
CA GLY A 207 -8.50 -21.84 -5.74
C GLY A 207 -9.25 -20.89 -6.67
N ASP A 208 -10.03 -19.97 -6.10
CA ASP A 208 -10.85 -19.01 -6.88
C ASP A 208 -10.03 -17.81 -7.38
N ILE A 209 -8.82 -17.61 -6.86
CA ILE A 209 -7.90 -16.54 -7.30
C ILE A 209 -6.99 -17.08 -8.41
N ARG A 210 -7.08 -16.49 -9.61
CA ARG A 210 -6.24 -16.87 -10.75
C ARG A 210 -5.23 -15.78 -11.10
N PRO A 211 -3.93 -16.08 -11.19
CA PRO A 211 -2.94 -15.13 -11.69
C PRO A 211 -3.21 -14.78 -13.15
N GLU A 212 -3.13 -13.51 -13.49
CA GLU A 212 -3.27 -12.98 -14.84
C GLU A 212 -2.11 -12.02 -15.13
N GLU A 213 -1.34 -12.32 -16.17
CA GLU A 213 -0.21 -11.51 -16.59
C GLU A 213 -0.70 -10.28 -17.36
N SER A 214 -0.14 -9.11 -17.08
CA SER A 214 -0.51 -7.86 -17.75
C SER A 214 0.67 -7.20 -18.43
N ALA A 215 0.71 -7.34 -19.76
CA ALA A 215 1.67 -6.63 -20.61
C ALA A 215 1.54 -5.09 -20.51
N ALA A 216 0.33 -4.59 -20.24
CA ALA A 216 0.10 -3.16 -20.01
C ALA A 216 0.80 -2.67 -18.74
N LEU A 217 0.80 -3.48 -17.67
CA LEU A 217 1.57 -3.17 -16.47
C LEU A 217 3.08 -3.24 -16.74
N ASP A 218 3.56 -4.25 -17.46
CA ASP A 218 5.00 -4.34 -17.80
C ASP A 218 5.50 -3.12 -18.56
N ALA A 219 4.71 -2.60 -19.50
CA ALA A 219 5.07 -1.39 -20.23
C ALA A 219 5.24 -0.18 -19.30
N VAL A 220 4.40 -0.06 -18.26
CA VAL A 220 4.51 1.01 -17.27
C VAL A 220 5.77 0.83 -16.40
N TYR A 221 6.08 -0.41 -16.00
CA TYR A 221 7.32 -0.70 -15.26
C TYR A 221 8.56 -0.40 -16.09
N ALA A 222 8.57 -0.76 -17.38
CA ALA A 222 9.69 -0.46 -18.28
C ALA A 222 9.87 1.05 -18.49
N ALA A 223 8.77 1.81 -18.62
CA ALA A 223 8.81 3.25 -18.87
C ALA A 223 9.15 4.09 -17.62
N HIS A 224 8.84 3.59 -16.42
CA HIS A 224 8.98 4.35 -15.17
C HIS A 224 9.91 3.68 -14.14
N ALA A 225 10.75 2.76 -14.59
CA ALA A 225 11.85 2.23 -13.79
C ALA A 225 12.77 3.38 -13.35
N PRO A 226 13.23 3.40 -12.09
CA PRO A 226 14.22 4.38 -11.66
C PRO A 226 15.52 4.17 -12.42
N ALA A 227 16.26 5.27 -12.64
CA ALA A 227 17.57 5.21 -13.26
C ALA A 227 18.47 4.24 -12.46
N PRO A 228 19.25 3.38 -13.14
CA PRO A 228 20.17 2.48 -12.46
C PRO A 228 21.14 3.30 -11.59
N PRO A 229 21.45 2.85 -10.37
CA PRO A 229 22.40 3.56 -9.52
C PRO A 229 23.78 3.53 -10.20
N ASP A 230 24.35 4.71 -10.44
CA ASP A 230 25.73 4.83 -10.93
C ASP A 230 26.68 4.17 -9.92
N PRO A 231 27.59 3.28 -10.35
CA PRO A 231 28.53 2.61 -9.45
C PRO A 231 29.60 3.54 -8.84
N GLU A 232 29.61 4.84 -9.18
CA GLU A 232 30.75 5.73 -8.90
C GLU A 232 30.37 7.08 -8.25
N ALA A 233 29.17 7.22 -7.67
CA ALA A 233 28.80 8.46 -6.97
C ALA A 233 29.12 8.39 -5.46
N PRO A 234 30.06 9.19 -4.92
CA PRO A 234 30.23 9.34 -3.49
C PRO A 234 28.99 10.03 -2.91
N ALA A 235 28.44 9.46 -1.84
CA ALA A 235 27.33 10.06 -1.10
C ALA A 235 27.72 11.46 -0.63
N THR A 236 27.12 12.50 -1.21
CA THR A 236 27.21 13.87 -0.69
C THR A 236 25.89 14.26 -0.03
N PRO A 237 25.93 14.79 1.21
CA PRO A 237 24.76 15.35 1.88
C PRO A 237 24.46 16.73 1.29
N HIS A 238 23.29 16.90 0.68
CA HIS A 238 22.81 18.24 0.29
C HIS A 238 22.31 19.00 1.53
N THR A 239 23.23 19.71 2.19
CA THR A 239 22.94 20.92 2.97
C THR A 239 23.60 22.10 2.23
N GLY A 240 22.93 23.24 2.22
CA GLY A 240 23.15 24.36 1.29
C GLY A 240 24.57 24.94 1.20
N SER A 241 24.85 25.48 0.02
CA SER A 241 25.94 26.42 -0.29
C SER A 241 25.57 27.85 0.17
N PRO A 242 26.47 28.85 0.11
CA PRO A 242 27.91 28.78 -0.20
C PRO A 242 28.79 29.63 0.75
N GLU A 243 30.09 29.31 0.87
CA GLU A 243 31.12 30.36 0.84
C GLU A 243 32.52 29.79 0.57
N ALA A 244 33.22 30.50 -0.31
CA ALA A 244 34.48 30.15 -0.93
C ALA A 244 35.69 30.32 -0.01
N ARG A 245 36.77 29.58 -0.28
CA ARG A 245 38.16 30.10 -0.32
C ARG A 245 39.12 29.05 -0.88
N ASP A 246 39.93 29.54 -1.82
CA ASP A 246 41.11 28.95 -2.44
C ASP A 246 42.13 28.37 -1.43
N GLU A 247 42.80 27.27 -1.79
CA GLU A 247 44.25 27.29 -2.01
C GLU A 247 44.81 26.01 -2.67
N LYS A 248 45.73 26.26 -3.60
CA LYS A 248 46.55 25.35 -4.43
C LYS A 248 47.43 24.38 -3.63
N VAL A 249 47.74 23.21 -4.20
CA VAL A 249 49.12 22.69 -4.42
C VAL A 249 49.11 21.68 -5.60
N SER A 250 49.99 21.94 -6.59
CA SER A 250 50.40 21.11 -7.75
C SER A 250 51.25 19.87 -7.31
N ALA A 251 51.65 18.86 -8.08
CA ALA A 251 51.95 18.70 -9.51
C ALA A 251 52.17 17.19 -9.85
N GLU A 252 51.91 16.81 -11.12
CA GLU A 252 52.75 15.98 -12.04
C GLU A 252 53.23 14.55 -11.63
N ALA A 253 53.28 13.50 -12.49
CA ALA A 253 53.22 13.38 -13.95
C ALA A 253 53.03 11.90 -14.44
N SER A 254 52.59 11.78 -15.71
CA SER A 254 52.91 10.78 -16.76
C SER A 254 52.44 9.30 -16.64
N GLU A 255 51.52 8.81 -17.51
CA GLU A 255 51.72 8.19 -18.87
C GLU A 255 52.30 6.75 -18.81
N THR A 256 51.84 5.65 -19.45
CA THR A 256 50.92 5.31 -20.57
C THR A 256 50.56 3.76 -20.47
N PRO A 257 49.97 3.00 -21.46
CA PRO A 257 48.82 2.10 -21.18
C PRO A 257 48.98 0.58 -21.56
N LEU A 258 47.91 -0.21 -21.31
CA LEU A 258 47.51 -1.56 -21.87
C LEU A 258 47.99 -2.85 -21.14
N PRO A 259 47.34 -4.04 -21.34
CA PRO A 259 45.91 -4.38 -21.35
C PRO A 259 45.60 -5.71 -20.55
N PRO A 260 44.52 -6.48 -20.84
CA PRO A 260 43.47 -6.87 -19.89
C PRO A 260 43.78 -8.18 -19.12
N GLY A 261 43.78 -8.11 -17.78
CA GLY A 261 43.86 -9.27 -16.91
C GLY A 261 42.49 -9.63 -16.35
N ALA A 262 42.02 -10.83 -16.68
CA ALA A 262 40.82 -11.44 -16.13
C ALA A 262 40.78 -11.35 -14.60
N GLY A 263 39.76 -10.69 -14.06
CA GLY A 263 39.56 -10.54 -12.63
C GLY A 263 38.07 -10.42 -12.33
N ALA A 264 37.50 -11.53 -11.87
CA ALA A 264 36.29 -11.67 -11.07
C ALA A 264 35.03 -10.88 -11.52
N CYS A 265 34.02 -11.60 -12.00
CA CYS A 265 32.62 -11.22 -11.78
C CYS A 265 32.36 -11.14 -10.28
N GLU A 266 32.69 -10.02 -9.65
CA GLU A 266 32.10 -9.63 -8.39
C GLU A 266 30.63 -9.34 -8.68
N THR A 267 29.79 -10.35 -8.47
CA THR A 267 28.33 -10.15 -8.37
C THR A 267 28.09 -9.45 -7.04
N GLY A 268 28.45 -8.17 -6.97
CA GLY A 268 28.08 -7.30 -5.85
C GLY A 268 26.56 -7.31 -5.78
N ALA A 269 26.03 -7.99 -4.77
CA ALA A 269 24.59 -8.15 -4.61
C ALA A 269 23.93 -6.77 -4.59
N ALA A 270 23.25 -6.41 -5.69
CA ALA A 270 22.69 -5.09 -5.88
C ALA A 270 21.76 -4.75 -4.71
N ARG A 271 21.93 -3.55 -4.15
CA ARG A 271 21.09 -3.07 -3.04
C ARG A 271 19.62 -3.07 -3.48
N PRO A 272 18.69 -3.48 -2.60
CA PRO A 272 17.28 -3.46 -2.92
C PRO A 272 16.86 -2.01 -3.18
N HIS A 273 16.22 -1.76 -4.32
CA HIS A 273 15.81 -0.45 -4.80
C HIS A 273 14.35 -0.49 -5.25
N LEU A 274 13.73 0.69 -5.39
CA LEU A 274 12.35 0.79 -5.87
C LEU A 274 12.27 0.35 -7.34
N LEU A 275 11.14 -0.25 -7.73
CA LEU A 275 10.87 -0.63 -9.12
C LEU A 275 10.10 0.43 -9.89
N LEU A 276 9.42 1.32 -9.18
CA LEU A 276 8.57 2.36 -9.74
C LEU A 276 8.88 3.71 -9.11
N THR A 277 8.87 4.74 -9.93
CA THR A 277 8.90 6.13 -9.48
C THR A 277 7.49 6.67 -9.22
N ARG A 278 7.38 7.76 -8.45
CA ARG A 278 6.10 8.47 -8.24
C ARG A 278 5.42 8.92 -9.55
N ALA A 279 6.19 9.12 -10.61
CA ALA A 279 5.68 9.49 -11.93
C ALA A 279 4.87 8.37 -12.61
N ALA A 280 5.00 7.12 -12.15
CA ALA A 280 4.26 5.99 -12.68
C ALA A 280 2.77 6.00 -12.32
N VAL A 281 2.37 6.67 -11.23
CA VAL A 281 1.00 6.56 -10.67
C VAL A 281 -0.09 6.97 -11.67
N PRO A 282 0.00 8.10 -12.38
CA PRO A 282 -0.99 8.45 -13.41
C PRO A 282 -1.01 7.48 -14.59
N ALA A 283 0.13 6.85 -14.92
CA ALA A 283 0.22 5.84 -15.97
C ALA A 283 -0.45 4.53 -15.53
N LEU A 284 -0.27 4.13 -14.26
CA LEU A 284 -0.94 2.98 -13.66
C LEU A 284 -2.46 3.16 -13.63
N GLU A 285 -2.97 4.34 -13.25
CA GLU A 285 -4.41 4.63 -13.25
C GLU A 285 -5.03 4.45 -14.63
N ARG A 286 -4.35 4.94 -15.67
CA ARG A 286 -4.76 4.80 -17.07
C ARG A 286 -4.70 3.34 -17.54
N ALA A 287 -3.58 2.67 -17.30
CA ALA A 287 -3.38 1.28 -17.73
C ALA A 287 -4.35 0.30 -17.07
N LEU A 288 -4.72 0.57 -15.81
CA LEU A 288 -5.62 -0.26 -15.03
C LEU A 288 -7.09 0.19 -15.15
N GLU A 289 -7.40 1.25 -15.91
CA GLU A 289 -8.74 1.82 -16.05
C GLU A 289 -9.44 2.13 -14.70
N ILE A 290 -8.67 2.64 -13.73
CA ILE A 290 -9.18 2.93 -12.40
C ILE A 290 -10.21 4.08 -12.47
N PRO A 291 -11.37 3.98 -11.79
CA PRO A 291 -12.36 5.06 -11.79
C PRO A 291 -11.78 6.38 -11.25
N PRO A 292 -12.15 7.52 -11.85
CA PRO A 292 -11.79 8.83 -11.30
C PRO A 292 -12.41 9.00 -9.91
N GLY A 293 -11.63 9.49 -8.95
CA GLY A 293 -12.06 9.66 -7.56
C GLY A 293 -11.88 8.43 -6.66
N SER A 294 -11.24 7.37 -7.15
CA SER A 294 -10.79 6.26 -6.29
C SER A 294 -9.66 6.69 -5.35
N SER A 295 -9.45 5.95 -4.25
CA SER A 295 -8.29 6.18 -3.36
C SER A 295 -6.97 5.66 -3.93
N PHE A 296 -6.98 5.04 -5.12
CA PHE A 296 -5.85 4.30 -5.68
C PHE A 296 -4.56 5.12 -5.73
N ALA A 297 -4.58 6.31 -6.34
CA ALA A 297 -3.37 7.14 -6.44
C ALA A 297 -2.79 7.48 -5.07
N ALA A 298 -3.63 7.95 -4.14
CA ALA A 298 -3.20 8.31 -2.79
C ALA A 298 -2.57 7.11 -2.06
N ASP A 299 -3.17 5.94 -2.21
CA ASP A 299 -2.70 4.71 -1.58
C ASP A 299 -1.37 4.23 -2.18
N VAL A 300 -1.20 4.31 -3.51
CA VAL A 300 0.04 3.96 -4.20
C VAL A 300 1.16 4.94 -3.86
N TYR A 301 0.89 6.25 -3.80
CA TYR A 301 1.87 7.24 -3.35
C TYR A 301 2.36 6.95 -1.93
N ARG A 302 1.44 6.65 -1.00
CA ARG A 302 1.79 6.26 0.36
C ARG A 302 2.60 4.96 0.38
N ALA A 303 2.23 3.99 -0.44
CA ALA A 303 2.94 2.71 -0.53
C ALA A 303 4.38 2.87 -1.03
N LEU A 304 4.60 3.71 -2.06
CA LEU A 304 5.93 4.02 -2.58
C LEU A 304 6.80 4.72 -1.53
N GLU A 305 6.26 5.68 -0.77
CA GLU A 305 7.00 6.32 0.32
C GLU A 305 7.35 5.37 1.45
N GLN A 306 6.39 4.54 1.88
CA GLN A 306 6.67 3.54 2.92
C GLN A 306 7.69 2.51 2.45
N ALA A 307 7.64 2.10 1.18
CA ALA A 307 8.64 1.23 0.60
C ALA A 307 10.03 1.90 0.60
N ARG A 308 10.12 3.15 0.15
CA ARG A 308 11.37 3.94 0.19
C ARG A 308 11.96 4.00 1.59
N LEU A 309 11.17 4.40 2.58
CA LEU A 309 11.62 4.52 3.97
C LEU A 309 12.08 3.18 4.56
N ARG A 310 11.43 2.06 4.18
CA ARG A 310 11.84 0.72 4.60
C ARG A 310 13.14 0.27 3.94
N LEU A 311 13.38 0.64 2.67
CA LEU A 311 14.64 0.39 1.98
C LEU A 311 15.78 1.20 2.59
N ASP A 312 15.56 2.50 2.83
CA ASP A 312 16.53 3.40 3.47
C ASP A 312 16.88 2.95 4.90
N ALA A 313 15.93 2.37 5.63
CA ALA A 313 16.17 1.83 6.97
C ALA A 313 16.94 0.50 6.96
N LYS A 314 16.83 -0.31 5.89
CA LYS A 314 17.59 -1.57 5.73
C LYS A 314 19.00 -1.34 5.17
N GLY A 315 19.23 -0.22 4.49
CA GLY A 315 20.52 0.14 3.90
C GLY A 315 21.48 0.89 4.84
N ARG A 316 21.05 1.21 6.06
CA ARG A 316 21.89 1.72 7.15
C ARG A 316 22.32 0.57 8.06
#